data_AF-A0A8T5U2M8-F1
#
_entry.id   AF-A0A8T5U2M8-F1
#
_cell.length_a   1.000
_cell.length_b   1.000
_cell.length_c   1.000
_cell.angle_alpha   90.00
_cell.angle_beta   90.00
_cell.angle_gamma   90.00
#
_symmetry.space_group_name_H-M   'P 1'
#
loop_
_entity.id
_entity.type
_entity.pdbx_description
1 polymer ?
#
loop_
_entity_poly.entity_id
_entity_poly.type
_entity_poly.pdbx_seq_one_letter_code
_entity_poly.pdbx_strand_id
1 'polypeptide(L)'
;MVNNFINRWNSKEKDSSILSKIKDSGKPSQGLKQQIVTVIQRINGQKNKLNNASQRFEQRDLTLFKRITKALTERDTMRANVLASELAEIRKVEKMLMHAGLALESVSIRLKTVSELGEVMTVLAPAAGVLNSIRGGMSGIFPEAGREIENIG
;
A
#
# COMPACT_ATOMS: atom_id res chain seq x y z
N MET A 1 -6.27 23.50 -5.22
CA MET A 1 -6.14 22.34 -4.30
C MET A 1 -4.90 21.46 -4.55
N VAL A 2 -4.18 21.60 -5.67
CA VAL A 2 -2.96 20.82 -6.00
C VAL A 2 -1.70 21.34 -5.29
N ASN A 3 -1.58 22.66 -5.06
CA ASN A 3 -0.40 23.24 -4.38
C ASN A 3 -0.19 22.77 -2.94
N ASN A 4 -1.25 22.35 -2.24
CA ASN A 4 -1.14 21.79 -0.89
C ASN A 4 -0.55 20.38 -0.87
N PHE A 5 -0.56 19.66 -1.99
CA PHE A 5 0.07 18.34 -2.11
C PHE A 5 1.59 18.48 -2.32
N ILE A 6 1.99 19.38 -3.22
CA ILE A 6 3.41 19.68 -3.53
C ILE A 6 4.11 20.29 -2.30
N ASN A 7 3.46 21.21 -1.58
CA ASN A 7 4.06 21.81 -0.39
C ASN A 7 4.17 20.84 0.80
N ARG A 8 3.25 19.88 0.94
CA ARG A 8 3.35 18.81 1.96
C ARG A 8 4.42 17.76 1.63
N TRP A 9 4.82 17.66 0.36
CA TRP A 9 5.97 16.87 -0.06
C TRP A 9 7.29 17.51 0.38
N ASN A 10 7.37 18.85 0.35
CA ASN A 10 8.56 19.61 0.72
C ASN A 10 8.64 20.03 2.21
N SER A 11 7.54 20.04 2.97
CA SER A 11 7.51 20.59 4.35
C SER A 11 7.76 19.57 5.47
N LYS A 12 8.29 18.38 5.20
CA LYS A 12 8.59 17.39 6.24
C LYS A 12 9.95 17.66 6.89
N GLU A 13 9.98 18.58 7.87
CA GLU A 13 11.09 18.58 8.84
C GLU A 13 10.69 18.78 10.32
N LYS A 14 9.40 18.76 10.70
CA LYS A 14 9.03 19.06 12.09
C LYS A 14 7.96 18.20 12.77
N ASP A 15 7.97 16.88 12.53
CA ASP A 15 7.35 15.90 13.43
C ASP A 15 8.19 14.61 13.46
N SER A 16 9.16 14.57 14.36
CA SER A 16 10.20 13.52 14.41
C SER A 16 10.18 12.75 15.74
N SER A 17 9.65 11.53 15.70
CA SER A 17 10.01 10.48 16.66
C SER A 17 10.44 9.17 15.96
N ILE A 18 10.01 8.94 14.71
CA ILE A 18 10.36 7.73 13.93
C ILE A 18 11.34 8.03 12.77
N LEU A 19 11.23 9.21 12.14
CA LEU A 19 12.07 9.57 10.98
C LEU A 19 13.50 10.03 11.36
N SER A 20 13.72 10.51 12.59
CA SER A 20 15.04 10.93 13.07
C SER A 20 16.01 9.75 13.24
N LYS A 21 15.50 8.53 13.51
CA LYS A 21 16.34 7.33 13.60
C LYS A 21 16.81 6.78 12.25
N ILE A 22 16.33 7.33 11.14
CA ILE A 22 16.71 6.91 9.78
C ILE A 22 17.69 7.90 9.14
N LYS A 23 17.83 9.12 9.67
CA LYS A 23 18.67 10.18 9.09
C LYS A 23 20.18 10.04 9.39
N ASP A 24 20.57 9.19 10.34
CA ASP A 24 22.00 8.97 10.67
C ASP A 24 22.69 7.85 9.87
N SER A 25 22.06 7.32 8.82
CA SER A 25 22.75 6.41 7.89
C SER A 25 23.00 7.11 6.57
N GLY A 26 24.24 7.61 6.41
CA GLY A 26 24.75 8.21 5.18
C GLY A 26 24.77 7.24 4.00
N LYS A 27 23.61 7.01 3.38
CA LYS A 27 23.48 6.39 2.06
C LYS A 27 22.83 7.37 1.10
N PRO A 28 23.32 7.47 -0.15
CA PRO A 28 22.66 8.28 -1.18
C PRO A 28 21.20 7.80 -1.28
N SER A 29 20.25 8.72 -1.24
CA SER A 29 18.83 8.37 -1.28
C SER A 29 18.57 7.53 -2.53
N GLN A 30 18.27 6.24 -2.35
CA GLN A 30 17.74 5.41 -3.43
C GLN A 30 16.56 6.16 -4.05
N GLY A 31 16.54 6.30 -5.38
CA GLY A 31 15.44 6.98 -6.07
C GLY A 31 14.09 6.40 -5.65
N LEU A 32 13.05 7.23 -5.57
CA LEU A 32 11.71 6.88 -5.08
C LEU A 32 11.19 5.55 -5.64
N LYS A 33 11.46 5.29 -6.93
CA LYS A 33 11.14 4.01 -7.60
C LYS A 33 11.75 2.79 -6.89
N GLN A 34 13.03 2.83 -6.53
CA GLN A 34 13.72 1.73 -5.83
C GLN A 34 13.16 1.52 -4.43
N GLN A 35 12.79 2.60 -3.74
CA GLN A 35 12.12 2.52 -2.45
C GLN A 35 10.74 1.84 -2.59
N ILE A 36 9.94 2.23 -3.58
CA ILE A 36 8.64 1.63 -3.87
C ILE A 36 8.78 0.13 -4.16
N VAL A 37 9.73 -0.26 -5.03
CA VAL A 37 10.02 -1.67 -5.34
C VAL A 37 10.38 -2.46 -4.09
N THR A 38 11.25 -1.92 -3.24
CA THR A 38 11.65 -2.55 -1.96
C THR A 38 10.45 -2.73 -1.04
N VAL A 39 9.57 -1.75 -0.94
CA VAL A 39 8.35 -1.82 -0.12
C VAL A 39 7.38 -2.88 -0.66
N ILE A 40 7.17 -2.94 -1.98
CA ILE A 40 6.34 -3.97 -2.63
C ILE A 40 6.87 -5.37 -2.33
N GLN A 41 8.19 -5.59 -2.42
CA GLN A 41 8.80 -6.87 -2.06
C GLN A 41 8.54 -7.26 -0.61
N ARG A 42 8.66 -6.31 0.33
CA ARG A 42 8.34 -6.55 1.75
C ARG A 42 6.87 -6.88 1.96
N ILE A 43 5.97 -6.17 1.28
CA ILE A 43 4.52 -6.45 1.32
C ILE A 43 4.24 -7.88 0.83
N ASN A 44 4.83 -8.30 -0.29
CA ASN A 44 4.68 -9.65 -0.80
C ASN A 44 5.19 -10.71 0.19
N GLY A 45 6.31 -10.44 0.85
CA GLY A 45 6.82 -11.30 1.92
C GLY A 45 5.84 -11.44 3.10
N GLN A 46 5.16 -10.36 3.50
CA GLN A 46 4.14 -10.43 4.55
C GLN A 46 2.86 -11.14 4.09
N LYS A 47 2.43 -10.92 2.85
CA LYS A 47 1.29 -11.66 2.27
C LYS A 47 1.53 -13.17 2.31
N ASN A 48 2.73 -13.64 1.95
CA ASN A 48 3.06 -15.06 2.01
C ASN A 48 2.97 -15.61 3.44
N LYS A 49 3.42 -14.84 4.44
CA LYS A 49 3.27 -15.22 5.85
C LYS A 49 1.81 -15.30 6.29
N LEU A 50 0.98 -14.34 5.89
CA LEU A 50 -0.45 -14.36 6.17
C LEU A 50 -1.14 -15.56 5.51
N ASN A 51 -0.78 -15.90 4.26
CA ASN A 51 -1.32 -17.07 3.57
C ASN A 51 -0.97 -18.37 4.31
N ASN A 52 0.30 -18.51 4.73
CA ASN A 52 0.73 -19.65 5.52
C ASN A 52 -0.01 -19.73 6.87
N ALA A 53 -0.24 -18.59 7.53
CA ALA A 53 -1.03 -18.55 8.75
C ALA A 53 -2.50 -18.95 8.48
N SER A 54 -3.09 -18.45 7.40
CA SER A 54 -4.46 -18.76 6.99
C SER A 54 -4.65 -20.26 6.78
N GLN A 55 -3.75 -20.92 6.06
CA GLN A 55 -3.79 -22.37 5.84
C GLN A 55 -3.73 -23.17 7.15
N ARG A 56 -2.93 -22.71 8.12
CA ARG A 56 -2.84 -23.35 9.44
C ARG A 56 -4.13 -23.20 10.23
N PHE A 57 -4.75 -22.03 10.19
CA PHE A 57 -6.04 -21.79 10.86
C PHE A 57 -7.16 -22.60 10.20
N GLU A 58 -7.16 -22.72 8.87
CA GLU A 58 -8.14 -23.54 8.12
C GLU A 58 -8.02 -25.03 8.49
N GLN A 59 -6.80 -25.56 8.56
CA GLN A 59 -6.57 -26.93 9.04
C GLN A 59 -7.03 -27.12 10.50
N ARG A 60 -6.87 -26.08 11.33
CA ARG A 60 -7.31 -26.10 12.72
C ARG A 60 -8.83 -26.07 12.83
N ASP A 61 -9.51 -25.25 12.03
CA ASP A 61 -10.99 -25.22 11.91
C ASP A 61 -11.50 -26.62 11.60
N LEU A 62 -11.00 -27.25 10.53
CA LEU A 62 -11.41 -28.59 10.13
C LEU A 62 -11.18 -29.64 11.23
N THR A 63 -10.07 -29.53 11.95
CA THR A 63 -9.75 -30.44 13.06
C THR A 63 -10.69 -30.24 14.24
N LEU A 64 -10.98 -29.00 14.61
CA LEU A 64 -11.93 -28.68 15.68
C LEU A 64 -13.34 -29.12 15.30
N PHE A 65 -13.77 -28.88 14.06
CA PHE A 65 -15.05 -29.33 13.56
C PHE A 65 -15.23 -30.84 13.69
N LYS A 66 -14.23 -31.64 13.27
CA LYS A 66 -14.24 -33.11 13.45
C LYS A 66 -14.31 -33.53 14.93
N ARG A 67 -13.66 -32.78 15.83
CA ARG A 67 -13.71 -33.06 17.27
C ARG A 67 -15.08 -32.72 17.87
N ILE A 68 -15.73 -31.66 17.40
CA ILE A 68 -17.08 -31.27 17.79
C ILE A 68 -18.07 -32.36 17.36
N THR A 69 -18.01 -32.80 16.10
CA THR A 69 -18.92 -33.85 15.61
C THR A 69 -18.75 -35.15 16.40
N LYS A 70 -17.51 -35.55 16.71
CA LYS A 70 -17.22 -36.71 17.57
C LYS A 70 -17.82 -36.56 18.97
N ALA A 71 -17.57 -35.44 19.67
CA ALA A 71 -18.12 -35.20 21.00
C ALA A 71 -19.65 -35.22 21.01
N LEU A 72 -20.29 -34.70 19.95
CA LEU A 72 -21.73 -34.76 19.80
C LEU A 72 -22.25 -36.19 19.61
N THR A 73 -21.55 -37.03 18.85
CA THR A 73 -21.92 -38.46 18.71
C THR A 73 -21.80 -39.23 20.02
N GLU A 74 -20.82 -38.88 20.85
CA GLU A 74 -20.61 -39.45 22.20
C GLU A 74 -21.59 -38.88 23.24
N ARG A 75 -22.50 -37.97 22.82
CA ARG A 75 -23.43 -37.22 23.68
C ARG A 75 -22.74 -36.36 24.76
N ASP A 76 -21.48 -36.02 24.56
CA ASP A 76 -20.73 -35.09 25.41
C ASP A 76 -20.95 -33.65 24.95
N THR A 77 -22.10 -33.10 25.31
CA THR A 77 -22.54 -31.75 24.92
C THR A 77 -21.70 -30.65 25.56
N MET A 78 -21.22 -30.86 26.80
CA MET A 78 -20.36 -29.90 27.49
C MET A 78 -19.06 -29.68 26.72
N ARG A 79 -18.40 -30.77 26.31
CA ARG A 79 -17.16 -30.70 25.52
C ARG A 79 -17.40 -30.14 24.12
N ALA A 80 -18.51 -30.52 23.48
CA ALA A 80 -18.87 -29.97 22.17
C ALA A 80 -19.04 -28.45 22.21
N ASN A 81 -19.67 -27.91 23.26
CA ASN A 81 -19.88 -26.48 23.44
C ASN A 81 -18.56 -25.71 23.59
N VAL A 82 -17.63 -26.20 24.42
CA VAL A 82 -16.32 -25.55 24.59
C VAL A 82 -15.54 -25.52 23.27
N LEU A 83 -15.54 -26.64 22.53
CA LEU A 83 -14.87 -26.72 21.23
C LEU A 83 -15.53 -25.81 20.18
N ALA A 84 -16.85 -25.64 20.22
CA ALA A 84 -17.57 -24.73 19.33
C ALA A 84 -17.21 -23.26 19.61
N SER A 85 -17.01 -22.88 20.88
CA SER A 85 -16.50 -21.55 21.23
C SER A 85 -15.07 -21.33 20.70
N GLU A 86 -14.18 -22.34 20.82
CA GLU A 86 -12.83 -22.26 20.23
C GLU A 86 -12.92 -22.07 18.70
N LEU A 87 -13.78 -22.84 18.02
CA LEU A 87 -13.99 -22.76 16.57
C LEU A 87 -14.47 -21.37 16.13
N ALA A 88 -15.36 -20.73 16.89
CA ALA A 88 -15.84 -19.38 16.60
C ALA A 88 -14.70 -18.35 16.63
N GLU A 89 -13.79 -18.45 17.62
CA GLU A 89 -12.61 -17.59 17.69
C GLU A 89 -11.61 -17.88 16.56
N ILE A 90 -11.42 -19.15 16.16
CA ILE A 90 -10.60 -19.50 14.99
C ILE A 90 -11.11 -18.80 13.72
N ARG A 91 -12.42 -18.87 13.45
CA ARG A 91 -13.03 -18.22 12.27
C ARG A 91 -12.91 -16.70 12.30
N LYS A 92 -12.95 -16.11 13.49
CA LYS A 92 -12.71 -14.67 13.65
C LYS A 92 -11.28 -14.30 13.25
N VAL A 93 -10.30 -15.10 13.64
CA VAL A 93 -8.89 -14.92 13.24
C VAL A 93 -8.72 -15.12 11.73
N GLU A 94 -9.35 -16.14 11.12
CA GLU A 94 -9.32 -16.34 9.67
C GLU A 94 -9.84 -15.12 8.90
N LYS A 95 -10.99 -14.57 9.33
CA LYS A 95 -11.56 -13.35 8.73
C LYS A 95 -10.61 -12.16 8.87
N MET A 96 -9.95 -12.00 10.01
CA MET A 96 -8.95 -10.96 10.23
C MET A 96 -7.74 -11.13 9.29
N LEU A 97 -7.23 -12.36 9.14
CA LEU A 97 -6.13 -12.66 8.22
C LEU A 97 -6.49 -12.37 6.76
N MET A 98 -7.72 -12.72 6.35
CA MET A 98 -8.24 -12.39 5.02
C MET A 98 -8.28 -10.88 4.79
N HIS A 99 -8.84 -10.11 5.73
CA HIS A 99 -8.89 -8.66 5.61
C HIS A 99 -7.49 -8.02 5.57
N ALA A 100 -6.55 -8.51 6.39
CA ALA A 100 -5.16 -8.06 6.35
C ALA A 100 -4.49 -8.36 5.00
N GLY A 101 -4.74 -9.54 4.42
CA GLY A 101 -4.24 -9.91 3.09
C GLY A 101 -4.76 -8.98 1.99
N LEU A 102 -6.06 -8.66 2.00
CA LEU A 102 -6.67 -7.72 1.06
C LEU A 102 -6.13 -6.30 1.21
N ALA A 103 -5.93 -5.84 2.45
CA ALA A 103 -5.37 -4.51 2.71
C ALA A 103 -3.94 -4.40 2.16
N LEU A 104 -3.10 -5.42 2.37
CA LEU A 104 -1.75 -5.48 1.80
C LEU A 104 -1.77 -5.49 0.27
N GLU A 105 -2.72 -6.20 -0.35
CA GLU A 105 -2.86 -6.21 -1.80
C GLU A 105 -3.26 -4.84 -2.35
N SER A 106 -4.22 -4.18 -1.70
CA SER A 106 -4.64 -2.83 -2.08
C SER A 106 -3.48 -1.83 -2.03
N VAL A 107 -2.66 -1.88 -0.99
CA VAL A 107 -1.46 -1.02 -0.87
C VAL A 107 -0.45 -1.36 -1.97
N SER A 108 -0.20 -2.64 -2.23
CA SER A 108 0.72 -3.09 -3.29
C SER A 108 0.30 -2.54 -4.66
N ILE A 109 -0.99 -2.64 -5.01
CA ILE A 109 -1.53 -2.12 -6.27
C ILE A 109 -1.33 -0.60 -6.37
N ARG A 110 -1.69 0.16 -5.32
CA ARG A 110 -1.52 1.62 -5.33
C ARG A 110 -0.06 2.03 -5.49
N LEU A 111 0.86 1.32 -4.84
CA LEU A 111 2.30 1.56 -4.99
C LEU A 111 2.80 1.26 -6.41
N LYS A 112 2.29 0.21 -7.05
CA LYS A 112 2.58 -0.08 -8.47
C LYS A 112 2.09 1.05 -9.37
N THR A 113 0.85 1.50 -9.19
CA THR A 113 0.31 2.64 -9.97
C THR A 113 1.14 3.90 -9.80
N VAL A 114 1.59 4.23 -8.58
CA VAL A 114 2.47 5.39 -8.34
C VAL A 114 3.81 5.21 -9.06
N SER A 115 4.38 4.00 -9.08
CA SER A 115 5.60 3.70 -9.82
C SER A 115 5.41 3.87 -11.33
N GLU A 116 4.32 3.35 -11.89
CA GLU A 116 3.98 3.43 -13.32
C GLU A 116 3.75 4.88 -13.75
N LEU A 117 3.01 5.68 -12.97
CA LEU A 117 2.84 7.10 -13.22
C LEU A 117 4.18 7.86 -13.16
N GLY A 118 5.08 7.47 -12.25
CA GLY A 118 6.43 8.03 -12.20
C GLY A 118 7.20 7.83 -13.51
N GLU A 119 7.09 6.65 -14.13
CA GLU A 119 7.70 6.37 -15.44
C GLU A 119 7.07 7.21 -16.56
N VAL A 120 5.73 7.32 -16.60
CA VAL A 120 5.04 8.16 -17.59
C VAL A 120 5.47 9.63 -17.46
N MET A 121 5.67 10.14 -16.24
CA MET A 121 6.17 11.51 -16.03
C MET A 121 7.57 11.72 -16.59
N THR A 122 8.44 10.70 -16.61
CA THR A 122 9.75 10.84 -17.27
C THR A 122 9.64 11.03 -18.79
N VAL A 123 8.57 10.53 -19.40
CA VAL A 123 8.27 10.69 -20.83
C VAL A 123 7.57 12.03 -21.11
N LEU A 124 6.67 12.47 -20.22
CA LEU A 124 5.90 13.71 -20.39
C LEU A 124 6.64 14.99 -19.95
N ALA A 125 7.58 14.90 -19.00
CA ALA A 125 8.29 16.06 -18.47
C ALA A 125 8.99 16.92 -19.55
N PRO A 126 9.65 16.35 -20.58
CA PRO A 126 10.20 17.15 -21.68
C PRO A 126 9.16 17.97 -22.44
N ALA A 127 7.95 17.44 -22.65
CA ALA A 127 6.87 18.16 -23.34
C ALA A 127 6.40 19.40 -22.55
N ALA A 128 6.32 19.29 -21.22
CA ALA A 128 6.05 20.44 -20.35
C ALA A 128 7.18 21.49 -20.42
N GLY A 129 8.44 21.07 -20.53
CA GLY A 129 9.58 21.95 -20.74
C GLY A 129 9.51 22.73 -22.07
N VAL A 130 9.05 22.07 -23.14
CA VAL A 130 8.81 22.71 -24.44
C VAL A 130 7.69 23.75 -24.33
N LEU A 131 6.56 23.41 -23.71
CA LEU A 131 5.45 24.36 -23.51
C LEU A 131 5.89 25.61 -22.72
N ASN A 132 6.70 25.44 -21.67
CA ASN A 132 7.25 26.55 -20.90
C ASN A 132 8.21 27.42 -21.72
N SER A 133 9.02 26.80 -22.59
CA SER A 133 9.92 27.52 -23.50
C SER A 133 9.13 28.35 -24.52
N ILE A 134 8.07 27.78 -25.11
CA ILE A 134 7.19 28.49 -26.05
C ILE A 134 6.46 29.62 -25.33
N ARG A 135 5.93 29.40 -24.12
CA ARG A 135 5.33 30.45 -23.29
C ARG A 135 6.29 31.61 -23.08
N GLY A 136 7.53 31.33 -22.66
CA GLY A 136 8.55 32.37 -22.43
C GLY A 136 8.86 33.19 -23.69
N GLY A 137 8.99 32.54 -24.85
CA GLY A 137 9.20 33.22 -26.13
C GLY A 137 7.97 34.03 -26.58
N MET A 138 6.77 33.49 -26.41
CA MET A 138 5.53 34.13 -26.84
C MET A 138 5.14 35.29 -25.94
N SER A 139 5.37 35.20 -24.62
CA SER A 139 5.12 36.31 -23.70
C SER A 139 5.93 37.57 -24.01
N GLY A 140 7.07 37.46 -24.70
CA GLY A 140 7.88 38.59 -25.14
C GLY A 140 7.43 39.23 -26.46
N ILE A 141 6.71 38.49 -27.32
CA ILE A 141 6.34 38.93 -28.67
C ILE A 141 4.82 39.15 -28.78
N PHE A 142 4.03 38.18 -28.30
CA PHE A 142 2.58 38.21 -28.32
C PHE A 142 2.01 37.74 -26.96
N PRO A 143 1.83 38.68 -26.01
CA PRO A 143 1.44 38.36 -24.64
C PRO A 143 0.14 37.58 -24.51
N GLU A 144 -0.81 37.77 -25.44
CA GLU A 144 -2.10 37.08 -25.45
C GLU A 144 -1.95 35.58 -25.70
N ALA A 145 -1.16 35.17 -26.70
CA ALA A 145 -0.87 33.75 -26.91
C ALA A 145 -0.03 33.14 -25.76
N GLY A 146 0.82 33.93 -25.10
CA GLY A 146 1.50 33.49 -23.87
C GLY A 146 0.52 33.13 -22.74
N ARG A 147 -0.58 33.88 -22.61
CA ARG A 147 -1.67 33.58 -21.65
C ARG A 147 -2.49 32.38 -22.08
N GLU A 148 -2.74 32.20 -23.37
CA GLU A 148 -3.43 31.01 -23.87
C GLU A 148 -2.64 29.73 -23.61
N ILE A 149 -1.31 29.77 -23.80
CA ILE A 149 -0.42 28.63 -23.52
C ILE A 149 -0.33 28.34 -22.02
N GLU A 150 -0.42 29.35 -21.16
CA GLU A 150 -0.54 29.16 -19.70
C GLU A 150 -1.79 28.35 -19.31
N ASN A 151 -2.87 28.42 -20.10
CA ASN A 151 -4.08 27.65 -19.86
C ASN A 151 -3.99 26.20 -20.38
N ILE A 152 -2.91 25.82 -21.09
CA ILE A 152 -2.71 24.46 -21.64
C ILE A 152 -1.97 23.54 -20.64
N GLY A 153 -1.19 24.10 -19.70
CA GLY A 153 -0.41 23.36 -18.68
C GLY A 153 -1.06 23.33 -17.30
#